data_AF-A0A5S4T577-F1
#
_entry.id   AF-A0A5S4T577-F1
#
_cell.length_a   1.000
_cell.length_b   1.000
_cell.length_c   1.000
_cell.angle_alpha   90.00
_cell.angle_beta   90.00
_cell.angle_gamma   90.00
#
_symmetry.space_group_name_H-M   'P 1'
#
loop_
_entity.id
_entity.type
_entity.pdbx_description
1 polymer ?
#
loop_
_entity_poly.entity_id
_entity_poly.type
_entity_poly.pdbx_seq_one_letter_code
_entity_poly.pdbx_strand_id
1 'polypeptide(L)' 'MIKVLKEFYDLKEGVLRQVGESFEATEERFAELKEHLPDYVELEKSSRSRSSKEVVSVNDQE' A
#
# COMPACT_ATOMS: atom_id res chain seq x y z
N MET A 1 0.29 -4.65 -3.73
CA MET A 1 -1.14 -4.37 -3.91
C MET A 1 -1.36 -2.91 -3.58
N ILE A 2 -2.28 -2.23 -4.25
CA ILE A 2 -2.64 -0.85 -3.93
C ILE A 2 -3.86 -0.91 -3.02
N LYS A 3 -3.81 -0.25 -1.87
CA LYS A 3 -4.95 -0.09 -0.96
C LYS A 3 -5.58 1.28 -1.15
N VAL A 4 -6.91 1.30 -1.19
CA VAL A 4 -7.71 2.52 -1.33
C VAL A 4 -7.97 3.10 0.06
N LEU A 5 -7.50 4.32 0.29
CA LEU A 5 -7.72 5.09 1.52
C LEU A 5 -8.97 5.96 1.44
N LYS A 6 -9.35 6.41 0.24
CA LYS A 6 -10.54 7.23 -0.03
C LYS A 6 -11.23 6.73 -1.28
N GLU A 7 -12.56 6.71 -1.28
CA GLU A 7 -13.33 6.27 -2.45
C GLU A 7 -13.04 7.18 -3.65
N PHE A 8 -12.79 6.58 -4.80
CA PHE A 8 -12.65 7.29 -6.06
C PHE A 8 -13.16 6.45 -7.22
N TYR A 9 -13.54 7.13 -8.30
CA TYR A 9 -13.90 6.47 -9.54
C TYR A 9 -12.66 6.35 -10.42
N ASP A 10 -12.21 5.13 -10.70
CA ASP A 10 -11.11 4.89 -11.62
C ASP A 10 -11.61 5.08 -13.05
N LEU A 11 -11.25 6.21 -13.66
CA LEU A 11 -11.64 6.56 -15.02
C LEU A 11 -10.98 5.69 -16.10
N LYS A 12 -9.84 5.03 -15.82
CA LYS A 12 -9.21 4.13 -16.81
C LYS A 12 -9.91 2.77 -16.83
N GLU A 13 -10.27 2.25 -15.66
CA GLU A 13 -10.91 0.94 -15.50
C GLU A 13 -12.45 1.03 -15.55
N GLY A 14 -13.03 2.22 -15.39
CA GLY A 14 -14.47 2.45 -15.35
C GLY A 14 -15.15 1.90 -14.09
N VAL A 15 -14.42 1.79 -12.97
CA VAL A 15 -14.90 1.16 -11.73
C VAL A 15 -14.82 2.10 -10.53
N LEU A 16 -15.80 2.02 -9.63
CA LEU A 16 -15.76 2.71 -8.34
C LEU A 16 -14.90 1.89 -7.36
N ARG A 17 -13.78 2.46 -6.93
CA ARG A 17 -12.87 1.87 -5.94
C ARG A 17 -13.28 2.33 -4.55
N GLN A 18 -13.71 1.39 -3.70
CA GLN A 18 -14.21 1.71 -2.35
C GLN A 18 -13.08 1.82 -1.32
N VAL A 19 -13.32 2.60 -0.26
CA VAL A 19 -12.38 2.70 0.88
C VAL A 19 -12.12 1.33 1.49
N GLY A 20 -10.85 1.01 1.69
CA GLY A 20 -10.40 -0.26 2.26
C GLY A 20 -10.26 -1.40 1.25
N GLU A 21 -10.71 -1.21 0.00
CA GLU A 21 -10.46 -2.15 -1.09
C GLU A 21 -8.96 -2.17 -1.42
N SER A 22 -8.44 -3.34 -1.75
CA SER A 22 -7.10 -3.51 -2.28
C SER A 22 -7.14 -4.19 -3.65
N PHE A 23 -6.34 -3.68 -4.58
CA PHE A 23 -6.31 -4.17 -5.96
C PHE A 23 -4.88 -4.32 -6.49
N GLU A 24 -4.72 -5.18 -7.50
CA GLU A 24 -3.45 -5.38 -8.18
C GLU A 24 -3.31 -4.40 -9.35
N ALA A 25 -2.18 -3.70 -9.39
CA ALA A 25 -1.86 -2.73 -10.43
C ALA A 25 -0.34 -2.58 -10.51
N THR A 26 0.15 -2.10 -11.66
CA THR A 26 1.58 -1.88 -11.92
C THR A 26 2.11 -0.68 -11.11
N GLU A 27 3.42 -0.63 -10.93
CA GLU A 27 4.07 0.49 -10.22
C GLU A 27 3.82 1.83 -10.94
N GLU A 28 3.82 1.84 -12.28
CA GLU A 28 3.47 3.03 -13.08
C GLU A 28 2.06 3.53 -12.75
N ARG A 29 1.10 2.62 -12.64
CA ARG A 29 -0.29 2.97 -12.28
C ARG A 29 -0.37 3.54 -10.87
N PHE A 30 0.37 2.97 -9.92
CA PHE A 30 0.47 3.52 -8.57
C PHE A 30 1.10 4.92 -8.56
N ALA A 31 2.16 5.14 -9.35
CA ALA A 31 2.81 6.45 -9.44
C ALA A 31 1.88 7.52 -10.00
N GLU A 32 1.16 7.22 -11.10
CA GLU A 32 0.12 8.12 -11.65
C GLU A 32 -0.95 8.44 -10.59
N LEU A 33 -1.45 7.41 -9.90
CA LEU A 33 -2.45 7.59 -8.85
C LEU A 33 -1.90 8.39 -7.67
N LYS A 34 -0.64 8.22 -7.27
CA LYS A 34 -0.03 9.02 -6.19
C LYS A 34 0.24 10.45 -6.60
N GLU A 35 0.57 10.70 -7.86
CA GLU A 35 0.79 12.05 -8.38
C GLU A 35 -0.52 12.87 -8.37
N HIS A 36 -1.61 12.28 -8.87
CA HIS A 36 -2.91 12.97 -8.92
C HIS A 36 -3.73 12.87 -7.63
N LEU A 37 -3.61 11.75 -6.92
CA LEU A 37 -4.43 11.37 -5.76
C LEU A 37 -3.55 10.85 -4.60
N PRO A 38 -2.63 11.68 -4.07
CA PRO A 38 -1.65 11.24 -3.06
C PRO A 38 -2.28 10.68 -1.77
N ASP A 39 -3.47 11.13 -1.38
CA ASP A 39 -4.17 10.70 -0.17
C ASP A 39 -5.29 9.67 -0.42
N TYR A 40 -5.42 9.16 -1.64
CA TYR A 40 -6.47 8.20 -1.99
C TYR A 40 -5.97 6.77 -2.02
N VAL A 41 -4.67 6.56 -2.27
CA VAL A 41 -4.10 5.23 -2.39
C VAL A 41 -2.78 5.10 -1.64
N GLU A 42 -2.54 3.92 -1.10
CA GLU A 42 -1.29 3.52 -0.45
C GLU A 42 -0.79 2.20 -1.06
N LEU A 43 0.53 2.06 -1.17
CA LEU A 43 1.12 0.80 -1.57
C LEU A 43 1.08 -0.17 -0.38
N GLU A 44 0.12 -1.08 -0.38
CA GLU A 44 0.11 -2.20 0.55
C GLU A 44 1.23 -3.16 0.13
N LYS A 45 2.35 -3.03 0.84
CA LYS A 45 3.41 -4.03 0.83
C LYS A 45 2.79 -5.32 1.36
N SER A 46 2.42 -6.21 0.44
CA SER A 46 2.03 -7.58 0.79
C SER A 46 3.10 -8.08 1.74
N SER A 47 2.71 -8.41 2.97
CA SER A 47 3.62 -8.88 4.00
C SER A 47 4.08 -10.30 3.67
N ARG A 48 4.66 -10.51 2.49
CA ARG A 48 5.63 -11.56 2.26
C ARG A 48 6.99 -10.90 2.48
N SER A 49 7.46 -11.03 3.72
CA SER A 49 8.82 -10.66 4.19
C SER A 49 9.01 -9.24 4.75
N ARG A 50 8.37 -8.93 5.90
CA ARG A 50 9.10 -8.23 6.98
C ARG A 50 9.82 -9.29 7.82
N SER A 51 10.99 -9.75 7.36
CA SER A 51 11.98 -10.37 8.24
C SER A 51 13.32 -9.74 7.92
N SER A 52 13.53 -8.54 8.43
CA SER A 52 14.83 -7.91 8.59
C SER A 52 14.69 -6.73 9.54
N LYS A 53 15.19 -6.93 10.76
CA LYS A 53 15.45 -5.98 11.85
C LYS A 53 14.26 -5.35 12.60
N GLU A 54 13.94 -5.95 13.75
CA GLU A 54 14.14 -5.37 15.09
C GLU A 54 14.71 -6.54 15.95
N VAL A 55 15.95 -6.60 16.48
CA VAL A 55 16.65 -5.83 17.54
C VAL A 55 15.71 -5.57 18.74
N VAL A 56 15.93 -5.95 20.01
CA VAL A 56 16.99 -6.59 20.83
C VAL A 56 16.27 -7.14 22.08
N SER A 57 16.74 -8.25 22.67
CA SER A 57 16.79 -8.48 24.14
C SER A 57 17.26 -9.90 24.45
N VAL A 58 18.56 -10.08 24.70
CA VAL A 58 19.00 -11.08 25.68
C VAL A 58 20.00 -10.39 26.60
N ASN A 59 19.69 -10.57 27.89
CA ASN A 59 20.15 -9.88 29.06
C ASN A 59 21.66 -10.07 29.31
N ASP A 60 22.34 -8.99 29.67
CA ASP A 60 23.64 -8.97 30.33
C ASP A 60 23.51 -9.64 31.71
N GLN A 61 24.27 -10.71 31.96
CA GLN A 61 24.59 -11.17 33.31
C GLN A 61 26.04 -11.67 33.32
N GLU A 62 26.88 -10.83 33.92
CA GLU A 62 28.05 -11.06 34.78
C GLU A 62 28.59 -12.50 34.91
#